data_AF-A0A1B1AD50-F1
#
_entry.id   AF-A0A1B1AD50-F1
#
_cell.length_a   1.000
_cell.length_b   1.000
_cell.length_c   1.000
_cell.angle_alpha   90.00
_cell.angle_beta   90.00
_cell.angle_gamma   90.00
#
_symmetry.space_group_name_H-M   'P 1'
#
loop_
_entity.id
_entity.type
_entity.pdbx_description
1 polymer ?
#
loop_
_entity_poly.entity_id
_entity_poly.type
_entity_poly.pdbx_seq_one_letter_code
_entity_poly.pdbx_strand_id
1 'polypeptide(L)'
;MTKPLVPLLALLFVAFGATATLSARAQLAPPDAASAQSEPSETRRFRGVYVHGWEARLFVEAGRENEPPSWVSMTSAARASLEQVLPSAFEPGEGFRVVVEFDGRRSPPGRYGHLNAYTHSVLIERLISARLESRPTAFCDAEASVVWRGANDRTYTVSASTTGPTCAHSVALLIVRNASGEIVWTDAMPTAHVMGLNTPATRTPMTAALQEWIGYGARGETTRELPPWPHEQEPPESAGGFEFAPESWINRETYLEMRARAEPMFCYVQGMESLACLVENGNRLEKIGVQAFAG
;
A
#
# COMPACT_ATOMS: atom_id res chain seq x y z
N MET A 1 13.50 -50.67 23.55
CA MET A 1 12.59 -51.79 23.25
C MET A 1 11.18 -51.29 23.58
N THR A 2 10.18 -51.14 22.72
CA THR A 2 9.89 -51.56 21.34
C THR A 2 8.69 -50.69 20.90
N LYS A 3 8.74 -50.10 19.69
CA LYS A 3 7.61 -49.42 19.02
C LYS A 3 6.65 -50.48 18.43
N PRO A 4 5.33 -50.24 18.32
CA PRO A 4 4.50 -51.02 17.42
C PRO A 4 4.43 -50.36 16.03
N LEU A 5 4.58 -51.21 15.02
CA LEU A 5 4.35 -50.96 13.60
C LEU A 5 2.84 -50.86 13.31
N VAL A 6 2.47 -49.98 12.38
CA VAL A 6 1.17 -49.97 11.69
C VAL A 6 1.38 -50.57 10.29
N PRO A 7 0.49 -51.48 9.80
CA PRO A 7 0.71 -52.18 8.54
C PRO A 7 0.25 -51.36 7.32
N LEU A 8 0.99 -51.59 6.23
CA LEU A 8 0.73 -51.19 4.85
C LEU A 8 -0.56 -51.88 4.33
N LEU A 9 -1.54 -51.11 3.85
CA LEU A 9 -2.67 -51.65 3.11
C LEU A 9 -2.41 -51.45 1.61
N ALA A 10 -2.16 -52.56 0.92
CA ALA A 10 -2.12 -52.63 -0.54
C ALA A 10 -3.55 -52.71 -1.09
N LEU A 11 -3.91 -51.82 -2.02
CA LEU A 11 -5.19 -51.86 -2.71
C LEU A 11 -4.97 -52.15 -4.20
N LEU A 12 -5.68 -53.19 -4.62
CA LEU A 12 -5.69 -53.82 -5.94
C LEU A 12 -6.07 -52.85 -7.05
N PHE A 13 -5.36 -52.97 -8.17
CA PHE A 13 -5.77 -52.53 -9.49
C PHE A 13 -6.99 -53.32 -9.97
N VAL A 14 -8.06 -52.61 -10.36
CA VAL A 14 -9.11 -53.13 -11.24
C VAL A 14 -9.12 -52.27 -12.49
N ALA A 15 -8.77 -52.90 -13.61
CA ALA A 15 -8.89 -52.34 -14.94
C ALA A 15 -10.34 -52.48 -15.43
N PHE A 16 -10.96 -51.36 -15.81
CA PHE A 16 -12.13 -51.36 -16.70
C PHE A 16 -11.85 -50.44 -17.87
N GLY A 17 -11.81 -51.06 -19.05
CA GLY A 17 -11.74 -50.36 -20.33
C GLY A 17 -13.09 -49.76 -20.69
N ALA A 18 -13.06 -48.52 -21.18
CA ALA A 18 -14.11 -47.93 -21.98
C ALA A 18 -13.44 -47.14 -23.11
N THR A 19 -13.47 -47.70 -24.31
CA THR A 19 -13.07 -47.06 -25.56
C THR A 19 -14.14 -46.05 -25.97
N ALA A 20 -13.92 -44.78 -25.62
CA ALA A 20 -14.68 -43.66 -26.17
C ALA A 20 -13.90 -43.05 -27.35
N THR A 21 -14.38 -43.29 -28.57
CA THR A 21 -13.94 -42.63 -29.80
C THR A 21 -14.45 -41.19 -29.83
N LEU A 22 -13.66 -40.27 -29.24
CA LEU A 22 -13.85 -38.83 -29.42
C LEU A 22 -13.29 -38.40 -30.78
N SER A 23 -14.21 -38.15 -31.71
CA SER A 23 -13.93 -37.47 -32.98
C SER A 23 -13.61 -35.99 -32.68
N ALA A 24 -12.33 -35.70 -32.45
CA ALA A 24 -11.83 -34.33 -32.37
C ALA A 24 -11.70 -33.78 -33.80
N ARG A 25 -12.79 -33.17 -34.30
CA ARG A 25 -12.63 -32.10 -35.30
C ARG A 25 -11.90 -30.97 -34.59
N ALA A 26 -10.59 -30.90 -34.81
CA ALA A 26 -9.82 -29.70 -34.54
C ALA A 26 -10.44 -28.57 -35.38
N GLN A 27 -11.31 -27.77 -34.77
CA GLN A 27 -11.49 -26.39 -35.20
C GLN A 27 -10.15 -25.74 -34.98
N LEU A 28 -9.37 -25.65 -36.05
CA LEU A 28 -8.29 -24.69 -36.19
C LEU A 28 -8.84 -23.37 -35.67
N ALA A 29 -8.31 -22.93 -34.53
CA ALA A 29 -8.41 -21.54 -34.14
C ALA A 29 -8.00 -20.72 -35.37
N PRO A 30 -8.72 -19.64 -35.71
CA PRO A 30 -8.28 -18.76 -36.77
C PRO A 30 -6.81 -18.40 -36.46
N PRO A 31 -5.90 -18.52 -37.45
CA PRO A 31 -4.52 -18.10 -37.23
C PRO A 31 -4.59 -16.71 -36.66
N ASP A 32 -3.81 -16.46 -35.61
CA ASP A 32 -3.57 -15.15 -35.05
C ASP A 32 -3.56 -14.18 -36.22
N ALA A 33 -4.63 -13.39 -36.32
CA ALA A 33 -4.59 -12.18 -37.10
C ALA A 33 -3.61 -11.31 -36.31
N ALA A 34 -2.32 -11.56 -36.53
CA ALA A 34 -1.32 -10.53 -36.68
C ALA A 34 -2.02 -9.48 -37.53
N SER A 35 -2.64 -8.55 -36.81
CA SER A 35 -3.21 -7.33 -37.34
C SER A 35 -2.17 -6.87 -38.35
N ALA A 36 -2.55 -6.83 -39.63
CA ALA A 36 -1.73 -6.23 -40.65
C ALA A 36 -1.59 -4.76 -40.24
N GLN A 37 -0.59 -4.51 -39.41
CA GLN A 37 -0.24 -3.21 -38.89
C GLN A 37 0.30 -2.48 -40.11
N SER A 38 -0.49 -1.54 -40.60
CA SER A 38 -0.09 -0.56 -41.61
C SER A 38 1.34 -0.11 -41.39
N GLU A 39 2.08 0.04 -42.49
CA GLU A 39 3.51 0.37 -42.47
C GLU A 39 3.84 1.51 -41.50
N PRO A 40 5.02 1.46 -40.86
CA PRO A 40 5.32 2.31 -39.73
C PRO A 40 5.26 3.80 -40.09
N SER A 41 4.67 4.57 -39.17
CA SER A 41 4.84 6.02 -39.08
C SER A 41 6.32 6.40 -39.21
N GLU A 42 6.63 7.44 -39.97
CA GLU A 42 7.97 8.02 -40.07
C GLU A 42 8.63 8.18 -38.69
N THR A 43 9.93 7.89 -38.59
CA THR A 43 10.69 8.12 -37.36
C THR A 43 10.68 9.60 -37.04
N ARG A 44 10.19 9.96 -35.85
CA ARG A 44 10.16 11.35 -35.37
C ARG A 44 10.74 11.47 -33.97
N ARG A 45 11.00 12.72 -33.59
CA ARG A 45 11.44 13.06 -32.24
C ARG A 45 10.26 13.15 -31.28
N PHE A 46 10.42 12.56 -30.10
CA PHE A 46 9.48 12.62 -28.99
C PHE A 46 10.18 13.19 -27.76
N ARG A 47 9.42 13.91 -26.94
CA ARG A 47 9.83 14.37 -25.62
C ARG A 47 8.68 14.13 -24.65
N GLY A 48 8.97 13.67 -23.45
CA GLY A 48 7.93 13.39 -22.47
C GLY A 48 8.43 12.62 -21.25
N VAL A 49 7.51 11.93 -20.58
CA VAL A 49 7.79 11.13 -19.39
C VAL A 49 7.60 9.65 -19.71
N TYR A 50 8.69 8.90 -19.57
CA TYR A 50 8.66 7.44 -19.54
C TYR A 50 8.41 6.97 -18.10
N VAL A 51 7.40 6.13 -17.91
CA VAL A 51 7.07 5.50 -16.63
C VAL A 51 7.39 4.03 -16.73
N HIS A 52 8.22 3.55 -15.82
CA HIS A 52 8.47 2.14 -15.61
C HIS A 52 7.87 1.72 -14.27
N GLY A 53 7.21 0.59 -14.25
CA GLY A 53 6.78 -0.09 -13.03
C GLY A 53 6.64 -1.58 -13.33
N TRP A 54 6.20 -2.33 -12.32
CA TRP A 54 6.06 -3.80 -12.36
C TRP A 54 5.37 -4.32 -13.64
N GLU A 55 4.28 -3.67 -14.05
CA GLU A 55 3.50 -4.02 -15.25
C GLU A 55 3.33 -2.86 -16.25
N ALA A 56 3.87 -1.69 -15.92
CA ALA A 56 3.67 -0.47 -16.68
C ALA A 56 4.98 -0.08 -17.40
N ARG A 57 4.91 -0.01 -18.73
CA ARG A 57 5.93 0.62 -19.58
C ARG A 57 5.24 1.64 -20.45
N LEU A 58 5.17 2.87 -19.96
CA LEU A 58 4.28 3.90 -20.50
C LEU A 58 5.04 5.15 -20.89
N PHE A 59 4.51 5.85 -21.88
CA PHE A 59 5.03 7.15 -22.29
C PHE A 59 3.88 8.16 -22.40
N VAL A 60 4.09 9.31 -21.74
CA VAL A 60 3.24 10.50 -21.84
C VAL A 60 4.02 11.56 -22.62
N GLU A 61 3.54 11.92 -23.81
CA GLU A 61 4.16 12.94 -24.66
C GLU A 61 3.96 14.33 -24.04
N ALA A 62 5.01 15.15 -24.02
CA ALA A 62 4.96 16.51 -23.50
C ALA A 62 3.98 17.37 -24.32
N GLY A 63 3.13 18.13 -23.63
CA GLY A 63 2.03 18.90 -24.23
C GLY A 63 0.79 18.05 -24.57
N ARG A 64 0.76 16.77 -24.20
CA ARG A 64 -0.38 15.84 -24.39
C ARG A 64 -0.73 15.10 -23.10
N GLU A 65 -0.56 15.75 -21.95
CA GLU A 65 -0.74 15.14 -20.63
C GLU A 65 -2.18 14.71 -20.34
N ASN A 66 -3.16 15.30 -21.03
CA ASN A 66 -4.59 14.95 -20.91
C ASN A 66 -5.01 13.79 -21.82
N GLU A 67 -4.10 13.21 -22.61
CA GLU A 67 -4.38 12.05 -23.44
C GLU A 67 -3.98 10.74 -22.75
N PRO A 68 -4.61 9.61 -23.12
CA PRO A 68 -4.18 8.30 -22.65
C PRO A 68 -2.70 8.04 -22.97
N PRO A 69 -1.92 7.47 -22.03
CA PRO A 69 -0.52 7.15 -22.27
C PRO A 69 -0.37 6.12 -23.40
N SER A 70 0.80 6.13 -24.04
CA SER A 70 1.16 5.11 -25.03
C SER A 70 1.94 3.96 -24.38
N TRP A 71 1.69 2.73 -24.83
CA TRP A 71 2.53 1.58 -24.47
C TRP A 71 3.93 1.73 -25.06
N VAL A 72 4.97 1.38 -24.31
CA VAL A 72 6.36 1.55 -24.76
C VAL A 72 6.99 0.21 -25.11
N SER A 73 7.56 0.16 -26.30
CA SER A 73 8.59 -0.80 -26.68
C SER A 73 9.90 -0.05 -26.95
N MET A 74 11.03 -0.76 -26.92
CA MET A 74 12.33 -0.15 -27.11
C MET A 74 13.28 -1.14 -27.77
N THR A 75 14.20 -0.62 -28.60
CA THR A 75 15.33 -1.40 -29.10
C THR A 75 16.27 -1.78 -27.95
N SER A 76 17.12 -2.79 -28.16
CA SER A 76 18.15 -3.17 -27.17
C SER A 76 19.11 -2.02 -26.86
N ALA A 77 19.49 -1.24 -27.88
CA ALA A 77 20.36 -0.07 -27.70
C ALA A 77 19.69 1.02 -26.85
N ALA A 78 18.43 1.38 -27.16
CA ALA A 78 17.69 2.36 -26.37
C ALA A 78 17.48 1.89 -24.92
N ARG A 79 17.25 0.59 -24.71
CA ARG A 79 17.15 0.00 -23.37
C ARG A 79 18.45 0.17 -22.58
N ALA A 80 19.58 -0.21 -23.17
CA ALA A 80 20.88 -0.09 -22.52
C ALA A 80 21.21 1.37 -22.15
N SER A 81 20.86 2.34 -23.01
CA SER A 81 21.00 3.76 -22.68
C SER A 81 20.09 4.22 -21.56
N LEU A 82 18.86 3.70 -21.49
CA LEU A 82 17.91 4.05 -20.43
C LEU A 82 18.36 3.48 -19.08
N GLU A 83 18.83 2.24 -19.05
CA GLU A 83 19.33 1.57 -17.83
C GLU A 83 20.49 2.32 -17.16
N GLN A 84 21.28 3.09 -17.92
CA GLN A 84 22.36 3.93 -17.36
C GLN A 84 21.87 5.07 -16.48
N VAL A 85 20.59 5.49 -16.60
CA VAL A 85 20.02 6.57 -15.78
C VAL A 85 19.13 6.06 -14.65
N LEU A 86 18.88 4.74 -14.60
CA LEU A 86 18.05 4.13 -13.58
C LEU A 86 18.88 3.83 -12.32
N PRO A 87 18.26 3.84 -11.13
CA PRO A 87 18.92 3.38 -9.91
C PRO A 87 19.40 1.93 -10.07
N SER A 88 20.62 1.64 -9.59
CA SER A 88 21.21 0.30 -9.62
C SER A 88 20.58 -0.69 -8.65
N ALA A 89 19.82 -0.20 -7.66
CA ALA A 89 19.02 -0.98 -6.72
C ALA A 89 17.61 -0.37 -6.67
N PHE A 90 16.59 -1.22 -6.76
CA PHE A 90 15.19 -0.85 -6.60
C PHE A 90 14.44 -2.01 -5.93
N GLU A 91 13.49 -1.70 -5.06
CA GLU A 91 12.62 -2.70 -4.47
C GLU A 91 11.63 -3.23 -5.53
N PRO A 92 11.33 -4.53 -5.58
CA PRO A 92 10.31 -5.08 -6.48
C PRO A 92 8.99 -4.31 -6.34
N GLY A 93 8.60 -3.59 -7.41
CA GLY A 93 7.37 -2.79 -7.43
C GLY A 93 7.58 -1.27 -7.36
N GLU A 94 8.79 -0.79 -7.06
CA GLU A 94 9.08 0.65 -7.18
C GLU A 94 9.05 1.08 -8.66
N GLY A 95 8.08 1.94 -8.99
CA GLY A 95 8.04 2.60 -10.30
C GLY A 95 8.93 3.83 -10.34
N PHE A 96 9.48 4.15 -11.51
CA PHE A 96 10.24 5.38 -11.73
C PHE A 96 9.73 6.13 -12.95
N ARG A 97 9.90 7.45 -12.88
CA ARG A 97 9.58 8.39 -13.96
C ARG A 97 10.88 8.94 -14.50
N VAL A 98 11.04 8.91 -15.81
CA VAL A 98 12.23 9.40 -16.51
C VAL A 98 11.75 10.42 -17.52
N VAL A 99 12.27 11.65 -17.42
CA VAL A 99 12.10 12.63 -18.49
C VAL A 99 13.00 12.18 -19.63
N VAL A 100 12.41 11.85 -20.76
CA VAL A 100 13.12 11.31 -21.92
C VAL A 100 12.89 12.16 -23.16
N GLU A 101 13.92 12.23 -24.00
CA GLU A 101 13.84 12.66 -25.38
C GLU A 101 14.39 11.51 -26.24
N PHE A 102 13.66 11.09 -27.26
CA PHE A 102 14.08 10.00 -28.14
C PHE A 102 13.61 10.16 -29.59
N ASP A 103 14.29 9.47 -30.52
CA ASP A 103 13.74 9.16 -31.83
C ASP A 103 13.00 7.83 -31.79
N GLY A 104 11.82 7.81 -32.40
CA GLY A 104 11.00 6.62 -32.41
C GLY A 104 9.87 6.68 -33.42
N ARG A 105 8.98 5.70 -33.31
CA ARG A 105 7.78 5.58 -34.15
C ARG A 105 6.56 5.39 -33.27
N ARG A 106 5.43 6.00 -33.62
CA ARG A 106 4.15 5.85 -32.91
C ARG A 106 3.21 5.03 -33.78
N SER A 107 2.64 3.99 -33.21
CA SER A 107 1.66 3.20 -33.94
C SER A 107 0.40 4.02 -34.25
N PRO A 108 -0.34 3.64 -35.30
CA PRO A 108 -1.74 4.03 -35.44
C PRO A 108 -2.56 3.64 -34.20
N PRO A 109 -3.78 4.19 -34.03
CA PRO A 109 -4.71 3.75 -33.00
C PRO A 109 -4.99 2.24 -33.11
N GLY A 110 -5.01 1.55 -31.97
CA GLY A 110 -5.17 0.09 -31.88
C GLY A 110 -5.30 -0.38 -30.43
N ARG A 111 -4.90 -1.62 -30.16
CA ARG A 111 -4.82 -2.17 -28.80
C ARG A 111 -3.42 -2.72 -28.56
N TYR A 112 -2.75 -2.20 -27.54
CA TYR A 112 -1.36 -2.52 -27.23
C TYR A 112 -1.17 -2.87 -25.74
N GLY A 113 -0.02 -3.47 -25.42
CA GLY A 113 0.36 -3.91 -24.07
C GLY A 113 -0.23 -5.25 -23.66
N HIS A 114 0.21 -5.78 -22.51
CA HIS A 114 -0.19 -7.11 -22.03
C HIS A 114 -1.71 -7.26 -21.82
N LEU A 115 -2.41 -6.18 -21.50
CA LEU A 115 -3.85 -6.15 -21.25
C LEU A 115 -4.65 -5.51 -22.39
N ASN A 116 -4.04 -5.20 -23.54
CA ASN A 116 -4.71 -4.52 -24.66
C ASN A 116 -5.39 -3.19 -24.27
N ALA A 117 -4.83 -2.51 -23.26
CA ALA A 117 -5.42 -1.33 -22.62
C ALA A 117 -5.01 0.00 -23.27
N TYR A 118 -3.98 0.00 -24.13
CA TYR A 118 -3.42 1.22 -24.70
C TYR A 118 -3.84 1.42 -26.14
N THR A 119 -4.29 2.63 -26.47
CA THR A 119 -4.71 3.01 -27.82
C THR A 119 -3.53 3.15 -28.78
N HIS A 120 -2.34 3.47 -28.28
CA HIS A 120 -1.14 3.60 -29.10
C HIS A 120 0.03 2.86 -28.45
N SER A 121 0.99 2.45 -29.28
CA SER A 121 2.34 2.11 -28.83
C SER A 121 3.37 3.08 -29.41
N VAL A 122 4.46 3.28 -28.69
CA VAL A 122 5.64 4.01 -29.16
C VAL A 122 6.85 3.10 -29.05
N LEU A 123 7.57 2.96 -30.16
CA LEU A 123 8.86 2.29 -30.20
C LEU A 123 9.96 3.33 -30.04
N ILE A 124 10.73 3.22 -28.96
CA ILE A 124 11.94 4.00 -28.74
C ILE A 124 13.09 3.36 -29.52
N GLU A 125 13.54 4.02 -30.59
CA GLU A 125 14.61 3.51 -31.45
C GLU A 125 15.99 3.98 -30.97
N ARG A 126 16.08 5.27 -30.64
CA ARG A 126 17.30 5.91 -30.15
C ARG A 126 17.00 6.91 -29.04
N LEU A 127 17.51 6.65 -27.84
CA LEU A 127 17.43 7.57 -26.72
C LEU A 127 18.43 8.73 -26.94
N ILE A 128 17.97 9.97 -26.85
CA ILE A 128 18.81 11.17 -27.04
C ILE A 128 19.22 11.72 -25.68
N SER A 129 18.25 11.82 -24.77
CA SER A 129 18.48 12.21 -23.40
C SER A 129 17.52 11.46 -22.50
N ALA A 130 18.01 11.14 -21.31
CA ALA A 130 17.18 10.61 -20.24
C ALA A 130 17.70 11.20 -18.94
N ARG A 131 16.76 11.63 -18.11
CA ARG A 131 17.05 12.10 -16.77
C ARG A 131 16.00 11.50 -15.87
N LEU A 132 16.44 10.77 -14.86
CA LEU A 132 15.55 10.36 -13.79
C LEU A 132 14.84 11.61 -13.30
N GLU A 133 13.51 11.62 -13.39
CA GLU A 133 12.73 12.63 -12.70
C GLU A 133 13.06 12.36 -11.24
N SER A 134 13.87 13.24 -10.64
CA SER A 134 14.08 13.25 -9.19
C SER A 134 12.70 13.02 -8.58
N ARG A 135 12.53 11.98 -7.74
CA ARG A 135 11.26 11.70 -7.03
C ARG A 135 10.62 13.04 -6.79
N PRO A 136 9.45 13.36 -7.39
CA PRO A 136 8.93 14.71 -7.33
C PRO A 136 9.06 15.14 -5.88
N THR A 137 9.67 16.29 -5.58
CA THR A 137 9.75 16.77 -4.19
C THR A 137 8.37 16.86 -3.53
N ALA A 138 7.33 16.82 -4.38
CA ALA A 138 5.95 16.61 -4.03
C ALA A 138 5.61 15.19 -3.51
N PHE A 139 6.13 14.09 -4.07
CA PHE A 139 5.77 12.73 -3.68
C PHE A 139 6.02 12.52 -2.18
N CYS A 140 5.00 12.01 -1.49
CA CYS A 140 5.06 11.82 -0.04
C CYS A 140 5.36 10.36 0.28
N ASP A 141 6.61 10.10 0.64
CA ASP A 141 7.16 8.84 1.13
C ASP A 141 7.86 9.05 2.49
N ALA A 142 7.21 9.84 3.35
CA ALA A 142 7.70 10.08 4.70
C ALA A 142 7.42 8.87 5.60
N GLU A 143 8.35 8.60 6.50
CA GLU A 143 8.28 7.47 7.44
C GLU A 143 8.75 7.91 8.83
N ALA A 144 8.24 7.26 9.87
CA ALA A 144 8.62 7.44 11.26
C ALA A 144 8.42 6.13 12.05
N SER A 145 9.14 5.97 13.17
CA SER A 145 9.01 4.80 14.04
C SER A 145 9.28 5.15 15.50
N VAL A 146 8.53 4.53 16.40
CA VAL A 146 8.71 4.61 17.86
C VAL A 146 8.57 3.24 18.50
N VAL A 147 9.09 3.13 19.73
CA VAL A 147 8.88 1.97 20.59
C VAL A 147 7.75 2.29 21.56
N TRP A 148 6.77 1.40 21.65
CA TRP A 148 5.72 1.43 22.68
C TRP A 148 5.90 0.23 23.63
N ARG A 149 5.70 0.48 24.93
CA ARG A 149 5.72 -0.56 25.97
C ARG A 149 4.29 -0.88 26.38
N GLY A 150 3.88 -2.11 26.10
CA GLY A 150 2.59 -2.65 26.51
C GLY A 150 2.68 -3.40 27.84
N ALA A 151 1.75 -4.33 28.09
CA ALA A 151 1.68 -5.02 29.38
C ALA A 151 2.85 -5.98 29.58
N ASN A 152 3.25 -6.17 30.83
CA ASN A 152 4.40 -7.00 31.21
C ASN A 152 5.70 -6.61 30.48
N ASP A 153 5.90 -5.31 30.23
CA ASP A 153 7.04 -4.76 29.49
C ASP A 153 7.21 -5.31 28.06
N ARG A 154 6.13 -5.85 27.47
CA ARG A 154 6.14 -6.24 26.06
C ARG A 154 6.45 -5.02 25.19
N THR A 155 7.39 -5.20 24.28
CA THR A 155 7.88 -4.13 23.40
C THR A 155 7.24 -4.28 22.02
N TYR A 156 6.70 -3.17 21.53
CA TYR A 156 6.12 -3.05 20.20
C TYR A 156 6.86 -1.99 19.39
N THR A 157 7.00 -2.24 18.10
CA THR A 157 7.45 -1.24 17.13
C THR A 157 6.22 -0.64 16.47
N VAL A 158 5.99 0.65 16.68
CA VAL A 158 4.94 1.41 16.00
C VAL A 158 5.60 2.18 14.87
N SER A 159 5.21 1.88 13.64
CA SER A 159 5.70 2.55 12.44
C SER A 159 4.56 3.28 11.76
N ALA A 160 4.84 4.48 11.25
CA ALA A 160 3.94 5.18 10.35
C ALA A 160 4.66 5.56 9.06
N SER A 161 3.95 5.47 7.94
CA SER A 161 4.45 5.87 6.63
C SER A 161 3.37 6.60 5.83
N THR A 162 3.78 7.35 4.82
CA THR A 162 2.87 7.97 3.85
C THR A 162 3.18 7.47 2.45
N THR A 163 2.15 7.40 1.61
CA THR A 163 2.29 7.17 0.18
C THR A 163 1.30 8.02 -0.59
N GLY A 164 1.78 8.76 -1.59
CA GLY A 164 0.91 9.55 -2.46
C GLY A 164 1.64 10.57 -3.34
N PRO A 165 0.97 11.09 -4.38
CA PRO A 165 1.55 12.05 -5.31
C PRO A 165 1.99 13.36 -4.65
N THR A 166 1.32 13.76 -3.56
CA THR A 166 1.70 14.89 -2.69
C THR A 166 1.45 14.54 -1.22
N CYS A 167 2.06 15.26 -0.27
CA CYS A 167 1.73 15.05 1.16
C CYS A 167 0.31 15.50 1.52
N ALA A 168 -0.29 16.41 0.75
CA ALA A 168 -1.70 16.80 0.88
C ALA A 168 -2.66 15.75 0.28
N HIS A 169 -2.15 14.85 -0.57
CA HIS A 169 -2.92 13.81 -1.26
C HIS A 169 -2.28 12.44 -1.03
N SER A 170 -1.85 12.17 0.20
CA SER A 170 -1.28 10.88 0.59
C SER A 170 -2.20 10.13 1.54
N VAL A 171 -1.95 8.83 1.66
CA VAL A 171 -2.51 7.97 2.69
C VAL A 171 -1.42 7.74 3.72
N ALA A 172 -1.73 7.94 5.00
CA ALA A 172 -0.91 7.50 6.11
C ALA A 172 -1.27 6.06 6.47
N LEU A 173 -0.26 5.23 6.65
CA LEU A 173 -0.36 3.85 7.12
C LEU A 173 0.29 3.76 8.50
N LEU A 174 -0.45 3.30 9.50
CA LEU A 174 0.05 2.98 10.83
C LEU A 174 0.11 1.47 10.98
N ILE A 175 1.24 0.95 11.44
CA ILE A 175 1.45 -0.47 11.70
C ILE A 175 2.05 -0.62 13.10
N VAL A 176 1.48 -1.52 13.89
CA VAL A 176 2.10 -1.95 15.15
C VAL A 176 2.57 -3.39 15.00
N ARG A 177 3.84 -3.63 15.32
CA ARG A 177 4.45 -4.97 15.33
C ARG A 177 4.86 -5.37 16.72
N ASN A 178 4.69 -6.65 17.04
CA ASN A 178 5.23 -7.23 18.27
C ASN A 178 6.75 -7.51 18.13
N ALA A 179 7.37 -8.05 19.17
CA ALA A 179 8.80 -8.35 19.20
C ALA A 179 9.26 -9.41 18.17
N SER A 180 8.38 -10.28 17.67
CA SER A 180 8.70 -11.23 16.58
C SER A 180 8.59 -10.61 15.18
N GLY A 181 8.12 -9.36 15.08
CA GLY A 181 7.92 -8.64 13.81
C GLY A 181 6.55 -8.86 13.17
N GLU A 182 5.66 -9.61 13.81
CA GLU A 182 4.30 -9.84 13.33
C GLU A 182 3.46 -8.58 13.48
N ILE A 183 2.61 -8.31 12.48
CA ILE A 183 1.66 -7.19 12.51
C ILE A 183 0.52 -7.55 13.46
N VAL A 184 0.36 -6.77 14.53
CA VAL A 184 -0.70 -6.95 15.53
C VAL A 184 -1.79 -5.89 15.44
N TRP A 185 -1.52 -4.79 14.73
CA TRP A 185 -2.47 -3.74 14.38
C TRP A 185 -2.06 -3.04 13.09
N THR A 186 -3.05 -2.60 12.30
CA THR A 186 -2.84 -1.73 11.15
C THR A 186 -4.01 -0.78 11.02
N ASP A 187 -3.74 0.43 10.55
CA ASP A 187 -4.78 1.39 10.18
C ASP A 187 -4.29 2.25 9.01
N ALA A 188 -5.20 2.75 8.18
CA ALA A 188 -4.89 3.56 7.02
C ALA A 188 -5.88 4.70 6.82
N MET A 189 -5.39 5.93 6.71
CA MET A 189 -6.22 7.13 6.65
C MET A 189 -5.67 8.13 5.62
N PRO A 190 -6.52 8.88 4.89
CA PRO A 190 -6.06 10.03 4.12
C PRO A 190 -5.42 11.07 5.06
N THR A 191 -4.21 11.54 4.74
CA THR A 191 -3.50 12.53 5.59
C THR A 191 -4.29 13.81 5.78
N ALA A 192 -5.07 14.21 4.77
CA ALA A 192 -5.97 15.35 4.82
C ALA A 192 -7.05 15.27 5.91
N HIS A 193 -7.35 14.07 6.42
CA HIS A 193 -8.41 13.83 7.42
C HIS A 193 -7.86 13.51 8.81
N VAL A 194 -6.54 13.53 9.01
CA VAL A 194 -5.89 13.24 10.29
C VAL A 194 -5.28 14.52 10.83
N MET A 195 -5.72 14.96 12.01
CA MET A 195 -5.15 16.16 12.64
C MET A 195 -3.64 15.98 12.85
N GLY A 196 -2.86 17.00 12.51
CA GLY A 196 -1.40 16.98 12.56
C GLY A 196 -0.74 16.50 11.27
N LEU A 197 -1.42 15.67 10.46
CA LEU A 197 -0.91 15.21 9.16
C LEU A 197 -1.49 15.99 7.96
N ASN A 198 -2.50 16.83 8.19
CA ASN A 198 -3.20 17.58 7.14
C ASN A 198 -2.49 18.87 6.69
N THR A 199 -1.48 19.34 7.41
CA THR A 199 -0.72 20.58 7.11
C THR A 199 0.64 20.36 6.45
N PRO A 200 1.42 19.30 6.73
CA PRO A 200 2.74 19.13 6.15
C PRO A 200 2.68 18.95 4.62
N ALA A 201 3.30 19.87 3.88
CA ALA A 201 3.28 19.87 2.42
C ALA A 201 4.46 19.14 1.76
N THR A 202 5.51 18.82 2.54
CA THR A 202 6.73 18.19 2.05
C THR A 202 7.17 17.06 2.96
N ARG A 203 8.06 16.19 2.46
CA ARG A 203 8.50 14.98 3.14
C ARG A 203 9.09 15.23 4.54
N THR A 204 9.99 16.21 4.69
CA THR A 204 10.68 16.44 5.97
C THR A 204 9.73 16.88 7.09
N PRO A 205 8.86 17.90 6.90
CA PRO A 205 7.79 18.21 7.84
C PRO A 205 6.83 17.04 8.07
N MET A 206 6.50 16.25 7.03
CA MET A 206 5.64 15.08 7.19
C MET A 206 6.29 14.01 8.08
N THR A 207 7.59 13.72 7.93
CA THR A 207 8.31 12.79 8.83
C THR A 207 8.25 13.26 10.28
N ALA A 208 8.43 14.56 10.54
CA ALA A 208 8.31 15.11 11.90
C ALA A 208 6.87 14.97 12.44
N ALA A 209 5.86 15.24 11.61
CA ALA A 209 4.46 15.09 11.98
C ALA A 209 4.08 13.62 12.25
N LEU A 210 4.55 12.68 11.43
CA LEU A 210 4.36 11.24 11.66
C LEU A 210 5.00 10.81 12.99
N GLN A 211 6.21 11.30 13.29
CA GLN A 211 6.91 11.02 14.54
C GLN A 211 6.13 11.52 15.75
N GLU A 212 5.57 12.73 15.68
CA GLU A 212 4.72 13.28 16.74
C GLU A 212 3.41 12.49 16.88
N TRP A 213 2.77 12.16 15.76
CA TRP A 213 1.52 11.42 15.71
C TRP A 213 1.60 10.06 16.39
N ILE A 214 2.58 9.22 16.03
CA ILE A 214 2.79 7.92 16.69
C ILE A 214 3.43 8.07 18.08
N GLY A 215 4.18 9.15 18.30
CA GLY A 215 4.81 9.46 19.59
C GLY A 215 3.79 9.82 20.67
N TYR A 216 2.65 10.39 20.31
CA TYR A 216 1.54 10.66 21.23
C TYR A 216 1.08 9.39 21.94
N GLY A 217 0.75 8.33 21.19
CA GLY A 217 0.28 7.07 21.75
C GLY A 217 1.35 6.30 22.53
N ALA A 218 2.63 6.58 22.27
CA ALA A 218 3.74 5.92 22.95
C ALA A 218 4.08 6.49 24.34
N ARG A 219 3.31 7.47 24.85
CA ARG A 219 3.58 8.17 26.13
C ARG A 219 3.35 7.32 27.38
N GLY A 220 2.79 6.12 27.25
CA GLY A 220 2.57 5.19 28.37
C GLY A 220 1.28 5.48 29.15
N GLU A 221 0.25 5.96 28.47
CA GLU A 221 -1.11 6.02 29.04
C GLU A 221 -1.65 4.62 29.31
N THR A 222 -2.60 4.54 30.23
CA THR A 222 -3.28 3.32 30.64
C THR A 222 -4.79 3.51 30.60
N THR A 223 -5.54 2.43 30.64
CA THR A 223 -7.00 2.50 30.69
C THR A 223 -7.51 3.18 31.97
N ARG A 224 -6.70 3.30 33.03
CA ARG A 224 -7.10 4.03 34.25
C ARG A 224 -7.37 5.51 33.98
N GLU A 225 -6.69 6.10 33.00
CA GLU A 225 -6.90 7.50 32.60
C GLU A 225 -8.18 7.71 31.77
N LEU A 226 -8.86 6.64 31.34
CA LEU A 226 -10.14 6.77 30.66
C LEU A 226 -11.21 7.41 31.56
N PRO A 227 -12.20 8.13 30.98
CA PRO A 227 -13.23 8.81 31.76
C PRO A 227 -14.08 7.89 32.65
N PRO A 228 -14.64 8.38 33.76
CA PRO A 228 -15.61 7.60 34.51
C PRO A 228 -16.87 7.31 33.68
N TRP A 229 -17.46 6.12 33.86
CA TRP A 229 -18.73 5.73 33.24
C TRP A 229 -19.78 5.48 34.34
N PRO A 230 -20.43 6.52 34.88
CA PRO A 230 -21.28 6.38 36.07
C PRO A 230 -22.56 5.56 35.79
N HIS A 231 -23.20 5.76 34.63
CA HIS A 231 -24.46 5.13 34.27
C HIS A 231 -24.39 4.47 32.89
N GLU A 232 -24.95 3.26 32.73
CA GLU A 232 -24.89 2.50 31.46
C GLU A 232 -25.52 3.22 30.26
N GLN A 233 -26.45 4.14 30.51
CA GLN A 233 -27.22 4.84 29.48
C GLN A 233 -26.52 6.10 28.94
N GLU A 234 -25.41 6.52 29.55
CA GLU A 234 -24.68 7.73 29.20
C GLU A 234 -23.27 7.34 28.76
N PRO A 235 -22.67 7.96 27.73
CA PRO A 235 -21.28 7.69 27.37
C PRO A 235 -20.33 8.15 28.48
N PRO A 236 -19.15 7.52 28.67
CA PRO A 236 -18.12 8.06 29.53
C PRO A 236 -17.67 9.46 29.07
N GLU A 237 -17.67 10.43 29.98
CA GLU A 237 -17.32 11.83 29.68
C GLU A 237 -16.06 12.27 30.42
N SER A 238 -15.08 12.79 29.66
CA SER A 238 -13.89 13.41 30.25
C SER A 238 -14.23 14.73 30.94
N ALA A 239 -13.38 15.19 31.87
CA ALA A 239 -13.57 16.45 32.57
C ALA A 239 -13.62 17.69 31.65
N GLY A 240 -13.19 17.55 30.38
CA GLY A 240 -13.28 18.59 29.35
C GLY A 240 -14.59 18.59 28.55
N GLY A 241 -15.54 17.71 28.87
CA GLY A 241 -16.80 17.57 28.13
C GLY A 241 -16.66 16.80 26.81
N PHE A 242 -15.56 16.08 26.61
CA PHE A 242 -15.39 15.20 25.45
C PHE A 242 -15.73 13.77 25.79
N GLU A 243 -16.67 13.23 25.04
CA GLU A 243 -17.13 11.84 25.16
C GLU A 243 -16.03 10.86 24.72
N PHE A 244 -15.90 9.79 25.49
CA PHE A 244 -15.29 8.55 25.03
C PHE A 244 -16.43 7.63 24.59
N ALA A 245 -16.41 7.20 23.33
CA ALA A 245 -17.33 6.22 22.80
C ALA A 245 -16.66 4.84 22.79
N PRO A 246 -16.99 3.93 23.74
CA PRO A 246 -16.48 2.57 23.72
C PRO A 246 -16.91 1.84 22.44
N GLU A 247 -16.11 0.86 22.00
CA GLU A 247 -16.54 -0.04 20.94
C GLU A 247 -17.80 -0.81 21.34
N SER A 248 -18.61 -1.23 20.37
CA SER A 248 -19.93 -1.84 20.63
C SER A 248 -19.89 -3.14 21.43
N TRP A 249 -18.72 -3.78 21.52
CA TRP A 249 -18.50 -5.00 22.28
C TRP A 249 -18.02 -4.74 23.73
N ILE A 250 -17.66 -3.50 24.05
CA ILE A 250 -17.29 -3.05 25.40
C ILE A 250 -18.55 -2.63 26.13
N ASN A 251 -19.01 -3.47 27.07
CA ASN A 251 -20.03 -3.06 28.03
C ASN A 251 -19.39 -2.33 29.22
N ARG A 252 -20.23 -1.75 30.09
CA ARG A 252 -19.77 -0.98 31.26
C ARG A 252 -18.96 -1.82 32.25
N GLU A 253 -19.32 -3.07 32.47
CA GLU A 253 -18.59 -3.96 33.38
C GLU A 253 -17.16 -4.18 32.86
N THR A 254 -17.01 -4.59 31.60
CA THR A 254 -15.70 -4.76 30.93
C THR A 254 -14.89 -3.46 30.96
N TYR A 255 -15.53 -2.32 30.68
CA TYR A 255 -14.88 -1.01 30.75
C TYR A 255 -14.31 -0.71 32.14
N LEU A 256 -15.12 -0.86 33.19
CA LEU A 256 -14.70 -0.58 34.56
C LEU A 256 -13.62 -1.54 35.05
N GLU A 257 -13.68 -2.81 34.64
CA GLU A 257 -12.64 -3.77 34.92
C GLU A 257 -11.31 -3.42 34.25
N MET A 258 -11.32 -3.05 32.96
CA MET A 258 -10.12 -2.60 32.26
C MET A 258 -9.50 -1.40 32.98
N ARG A 259 -10.32 -0.38 33.32
CA ARG A 259 -9.85 0.81 34.07
C ARG A 259 -9.22 0.43 35.41
N ALA A 260 -9.82 -0.52 36.13
CA ALA A 260 -9.30 -1.00 37.42
C ALA A 260 -7.96 -1.74 37.27
N ARG A 261 -7.75 -2.46 36.16
CA ARG A 261 -6.49 -3.15 35.84
C ARG A 261 -5.38 -2.22 35.35
N ALA A 262 -5.71 -0.97 34.97
CA ALA A 262 -4.76 0.01 34.45
C ALA A 262 -3.92 -0.56 33.28
N GLU A 263 -4.59 -1.22 32.34
CA GLU A 263 -3.96 -1.84 31.18
C GLU A 263 -3.24 -0.78 30.32
N PRO A 264 -2.01 -1.01 29.86
CA PRO A 264 -1.34 -0.10 28.93
C PRO A 264 -2.18 0.14 27.68
N MET A 265 -2.28 1.40 27.29
CA MET A 265 -3.15 1.86 26.23
C MET A 265 -2.34 2.64 25.21
N PHE A 266 -2.58 2.37 23.93
CA PHE A 266 -2.01 3.14 22.82
C PHE A 266 -3.13 3.92 22.13
N CYS A 267 -3.14 5.25 22.27
CA CYS A 267 -4.09 6.11 21.59
C CYS A 267 -3.42 6.90 20.46
N TYR A 268 -4.06 7.01 19.30
CA TYR A 268 -3.55 7.80 18.18
C TYR A 268 -4.68 8.57 17.51
N VAL A 269 -4.37 9.74 16.94
CA VAL A 269 -5.35 10.54 16.18
C VAL A 269 -5.81 9.74 14.95
N GLN A 270 -7.10 9.43 14.87
CA GLN A 270 -7.71 8.69 13.75
C GLN A 270 -8.60 9.58 12.86
N GLY A 271 -8.66 10.88 13.16
CA GLY A 271 -9.53 11.84 12.50
C GLY A 271 -9.13 13.27 12.84
N MET A 272 -9.97 14.24 12.48
CA MET A 272 -9.71 15.65 12.82
C MET A 272 -9.92 15.97 14.30
N GLU A 273 -10.78 15.21 14.99
CA GLU A 273 -11.26 15.52 16.35
C GLU A 273 -11.40 14.26 17.21
N SER A 274 -10.66 13.19 16.87
CA SER A 274 -10.84 11.89 17.51
C SER A 274 -9.55 11.07 17.62
N LEU A 275 -9.35 10.43 18.77
CA LEU A 275 -8.32 9.41 19.00
C LEU A 275 -8.95 8.01 18.92
N ALA A 276 -8.30 7.05 18.26
CA ALA A 276 -8.55 5.62 18.48
C ALA A 276 -7.68 5.16 19.64
N CYS A 277 -8.25 4.41 20.58
CA CYS A 277 -7.50 3.84 21.70
C CYS A 277 -7.48 2.31 21.61
N LEU A 278 -6.30 1.73 21.76
CA LEU A 278 -6.03 0.29 21.65
C LEU A 278 -5.53 -0.27 22.97
N VAL A 279 -5.88 -1.52 23.26
CA VAL A 279 -5.28 -2.32 24.34
C VAL A 279 -4.84 -3.69 23.83
N GLU A 280 -4.03 -4.39 24.61
CA GLU A 280 -3.63 -5.76 24.30
C GLU A 280 -4.75 -6.77 24.60
N ASN A 281 -5.07 -7.61 23.63
CA ASN A 281 -5.87 -8.81 23.85
C ASN A 281 -5.11 -10.04 23.31
N GLY A 282 -4.52 -10.80 24.24
CA GLY A 282 -3.66 -11.94 23.90
C GLY A 282 -2.41 -11.51 23.11
N ASN A 283 -2.38 -11.89 21.82
CA ASN A 283 -1.28 -11.59 20.88
C ASN A 283 -1.65 -10.50 19.86
N ARG A 284 -2.78 -9.82 20.01
CA ARG A 284 -3.25 -8.76 19.11
C ARG A 284 -3.50 -7.48 19.90
N LEU A 285 -3.65 -6.38 19.17
CA LEU A 285 -4.24 -5.17 19.73
C LEU A 285 -5.69 -5.07 19.26
N GLU A 286 -6.54 -4.59 20.15
CA GLU A 286 -7.95 -4.34 19.87
C GLU A 286 -8.28 -2.90 20.20
N LYS A 287 -9.07 -2.28 19.33
CA LYS A 287 -9.63 -0.96 19.58
C LYS A 287 -10.70 -1.08 20.66
N ILE A 288 -10.61 -0.25 21.68
CA ILE A 288 -11.57 -0.23 22.81
C ILE A 288 -12.52 0.95 22.76
N GLY A 289 -12.23 1.96 21.93
CA GLY A 289 -13.12 3.07 21.70
C GLY A 289 -12.46 4.25 21.02
N VAL A 290 -13.22 5.35 21.01
CA VAL A 290 -12.87 6.62 20.40
C VAL A 290 -13.00 7.73 21.42
N GLN A 291 -11.93 8.51 21.64
CA GLN A 291 -11.98 9.71 22.47
C GLN A 291 -12.10 10.94 21.57
N ALA A 292 -13.16 11.74 21.74
CA ALA A 292 -13.24 13.04 21.09
C ALA A 292 -12.26 14.04 21.73
N PHE A 293 -11.83 15.05 20.97
CA PHE A 293 -11.07 16.20 21.48
C PHE A 293 -11.39 17.46 20.65
N ALA A 294 -11.03 18.65 21.14
CA ALA A 294 -11.20 19.90 20.38
C ALA A 294 -10.22 19.96 19.20
N GLY A 295 -10.76 20.03 17.98
CA GLY A 295 -9.98 20.31 16.76
C GLY A 295 -9.38 21.70 16.71
#